data_AF-A0A834ZT00-F1
#
_entry.id   AF-A0A834ZT00-F1
#
_cell.length_a   1.000
_cell.length_b   1.000
_cell.length_c   1.000
_cell.angle_alpha   90.00
_cell.angle_beta   90.00
_cell.angle_gamma   90.00
#
_symmetry.space_group_name_H-M   'P 1'
#
loop_
_entity.id
_entity.type
_entity.pdbx_description
1 polymer ?
#
loop_
_entity_poly.entity_id
_entity_poly.type
_entity_poly.pdbx_seq_one_letter_code
_entity_poly.pdbx_strand_id
1 'polypeptide(L)'
;MTTLISVPLLTTSYYSQKPTVTSMTRKRLVFCMSLDQTNASDHGDKQRGSPATFDRRNVLLGLAGVNGASQLVRNDQALGAPVQAPLECHDATVEGIGPVKCCRPDYKAEVVDFKFPSDSTPMRVRRPAHMQDPENLLKYKEAINIMRKLKDDDPWSLTQQAKIHCAYCNGAYDQLGYKTLLSVHSNWLFLPFHRLYMYFFERILGKLIGDETLSIPYWNYAAPKGMTMPGIFVDPLSPLYDENRNQSHYPPCVLDSKKNLLAEFIFPKEDSDIIRKNLCQLKYTVFGDDELVFPTLFMGAPLRAGQTLETHGSLEGLHNTVHKWTGLPNCLNFDMGNFYTAGRATPTTLMLIDCGRFTGTCVTIRLNLTTLTG
;
A
#
# COMPACT_ATOMS: atom_id res chain seq x y z
N MET A 1 -17.43 47.83 -55.99
CA MET A 1 -18.34 46.89 -56.66
C MET A 1 -17.66 45.54 -56.72
N THR A 2 -18.38 44.55 -56.22
CA THR A 2 -18.06 43.15 -55.99
C THR A 2 -17.55 42.44 -57.26
N THR A 3 -16.52 41.61 -57.15
CA THR A 3 -16.18 40.62 -58.17
C THR A 3 -16.32 39.23 -57.51
N LEU A 4 -17.38 38.53 -57.91
CA LEU A 4 -17.71 37.16 -57.55
C LEU A 4 -17.08 36.22 -58.57
N ILE A 5 -16.29 35.24 -58.14
CA ILE A 5 -16.07 33.99 -58.88
C ILE A 5 -16.12 32.83 -57.88
N SER A 6 -16.92 31.83 -58.25
CA SER A 6 -17.39 30.66 -57.50
C SER A 6 -16.42 29.48 -57.58
N VAL A 7 -16.30 28.68 -56.51
CA VAL A 7 -15.73 27.31 -56.51
C VAL A 7 -16.51 26.46 -55.47
N PRO A 8 -16.81 25.16 -55.72
CA PRO A 8 -17.99 24.46 -55.20
C PRO A 8 -17.79 23.75 -53.84
N LEU A 9 -18.92 23.55 -53.13
CA LEU A 9 -19.03 22.63 -52.00
C LEU A 9 -18.95 21.17 -52.46
N LEU A 10 -17.97 20.43 -51.96
CA LEU A 10 -17.94 18.97 -52.00
C LEU A 10 -18.54 18.42 -50.70
N THR A 11 -19.75 17.89 -50.79
CA THR A 11 -20.36 17.03 -49.77
C THR A 11 -19.80 15.61 -49.92
N THR A 12 -19.08 15.11 -48.91
CA THR A 12 -18.78 13.67 -48.80
C THR A 12 -19.64 13.07 -47.70
N SER A 13 -20.58 12.22 -48.12
CA SER A 13 -21.35 11.33 -47.26
C SER A 13 -20.42 10.27 -46.66
N TYR A 14 -20.23 10.26 -45.34
CA TYR A 14 -19.58 9.13 -44.67
C TYR A 14 -20.54 7.94 -44.63
N TYR A 15 -20.21 6.93 -45.43
CA TYR A 15 -20.88 5.63 -45.48
C TYR A 15 -20.58 4.87 -44.17
N SER A 16 -21.61 4.58 -43.38
CA SER A 16 -21.50 3.75 -42.18
C SER A 16 -21.37 2.28 -42.59
N GLN A 17 -20.15 1.74 -42.58
CA GLN A 17 -19.94 0.29 -42.66
C GLN A 17 -19.91 -0.28 -41.24
N LYS A 18 -20.96 -1.02 -40.88
CA LYS A 18 -20.98 -1.88 -39.69
C LYS A 18 -19.97 -3.02 -39.91
N PRO A 19 -19.04 -3.30 -38.98
CA PRO A 19 -18.21 -4.49 -39.10
C PRO A 19 -19.03 -5.74 -38.78
N THR A 20 -19.14 -6.62 -39.78
CA THR A 20 -19.68 -7.98 -39.65
C THR A 20 -18.69 -8.81 -38.84
N VAL A 21 -19.08 -9.24 -37.64
CA VAL A 21 -18.28 -10.19 -36.83
C VAL A 21 -18.54 -11.60 -37.35
N THR A 22 -17.63 -12.11 -38.16
CA THR A 22 -17.58 -13.55 -38.48
C THR A 22 -17.02 -14.30 -37.28
N SER A 23 -17.87 -15.09 -36.62
CA SER A 23 -17.49 -16.01 -35.55
C SER A 23 -16.57 -17.11 -36.10
N MET A 24 -15.26 -16.94 -35.96
CA MET A 24 -14.31 -18.05 -36.06
C MET A 24 -14.16 -18.70 -34.68
N THR A 25 -14.95 -19.75 -34.42
CA THR A 25 -14.70 -20.66 -33.31
C THR A 25 -13.41 -21.44 -33.56
N ARG A 26 -12.26 -20.94 -33.08
CA ARG A 26 -11.09 -21.79 -32.84
C ARG A 26 -11.35 -22.62 -31.59
N LYS A 27 -11.79 -23.86 -31.76
CA LYS A 27 -11.70 -24.87 -30.70
C LYS A 27 -10.20 -25.09 -30.39
N ARG A 28 -9.69 -24.46 -29.34
CA ARG A 28 -8.41 -24.86 -28.74
C ARG A 28 -8.69 -26.12 -27.93
N LEU A 29 -8.34 -27.28 -28.48
CA LEU A 29 -8.14 -28.49 -27.68
C LEU A 29 -6.97 -28.21 -26.73
N VAL A 30 -7.27 -28.05 -25.45
CA VAL A 30 -6.28 -28.08 -24.39
C VAL A 30 -6.11 -29.56 -24.02
N PHE A 31 -4.99 -30.15 -24.46
CA PHE A 31 -4.55 -31.45 -23.94
C PHE A 31 -4.00 -31.23 -22.53
N CYS A 32 -4.74 -31.68 -21.51
CA CYS A 32 -4.16 -31.97 -20.20
C CYS A 32 -3.50 -33.35 -20.30
N MET A 33 -2.19 -33.41 -20.46
CA MET A 33 -1.46 -34.64 -20.18
C MET A 33 -1.39 -34.83 -18.66
N SER A 34 -2.18 -35.78 -18.16
CA SER A 34 -1.86 -36.46 -16.90
C SER A 34 -0.57 -37.23 -17.12
N LEU A 35 0.49 -36.89 -16.37
CA LEU A 35 1.66 -37.75 -16.24
C LEU A 35 1.40 -38.67 -15.04
N ASP A 36 0.60 -39.71 -15.26
CA ASP A 36 0.65 -40.92 -14.45
C ASP A 36 1.82 -41.75 -14.97
N GLN A 37 2.94 -41.72 -14.26
CA GLN A 37 3.93 -42.78 -14.34
C GLN A 37 4.00 -43.49 -12.99
N THR A 38 3.11 -44.48 -12.85
CA THR A 38 3.42 -45.67 -12.05
C THR A 38 4.48 -46.46 -12.79
N ASN A 39 5.69 -46.54 -12.24
CA ASN A 39 6.55 -47.70 -12.48
C ASN A 39 7.24 -48.06 -11.18
N ALA A 40 6.80 -49.19 -10.64
CA ALA A 40 7.48 -49.91 -9.59
C ALA A 40 8.78 -50.50 -10.15
N SER A 41 9.88 -50.23 -9.48
CA SER A 41 11.00 -51.16 -9.39
C SER A 41 11.66 -50.99 -8.02
N ASP A 42 11.59 -52.08 -7.29
CA ASP A 42 12.17 -52.32 -5.98
C ASP A 42 13.71 -52.38 -6.08
N HIS A 43 14.41 -51.67 -5.18
CA HIS A 43 15.68 -52.10 -4.57
C HIS A 43 16.20 -51.07 -3.55
N GLY A 44 16.17 -51.44 -2.26
CA GLY A 44 17.31 -51.32 -1.35
C GLY A 44 17.65 -49.96 -0.69
N ASP A 45 17.02 -49.70 0.47
CA ASP A 45 17.59 -49.15 1.72
C ASP A 45 18.44 -47.85 1.71
N LYS A 46 17.88 -46.76 2.27
CA LYS A 46 18.34 -46.16 3.55
C LYS A 46 17.50 -44.95 3.96
N GLN A 47 17.09 -44.96 5.22
CA GLN A 47 16.23 -44.00 5.90
C GLN A 47 16.67 -42.52 5.80
N ARG A 48 15.75 -41.65 5.35
CA ARG A 48 15.61 -40.27 5.84
C ARG A 48 14.15 -39.85 5.66
N GLY A 49 13.45 -39.61 6.77
CA GLY A 49 12.01 -39.33 6.76
C GLY A 49 11.67 -38.05 6.00
N SER A 50 10.97 -38.20 4.88
CA SER A 50 10.30 -37.10 4.18
C SER A 50 8.99 -36.75 4.89
N PRO A 51 8.66 -35.47 5.12
CA PRO A 51 7.33 -35.10 5.59
C PRO A 51 6.30 -35.43 4.50
N ALA A 52 5.21 -36.07 4.88
CA ALA A 52 4.13 -36.43 3.96
C ALA A 52 3.56 -35.16 3.30
N THR A 53 3.74 -35.03 2.00
CA THR A 53 3.12 -33.96 1.22
C THR A 53 1.63 -34.29 1.02
N PHE A 54 0.76 -33.64 1.79
CA PHE A 54 -0.68 -33.70 1.53
C PHE A 54 -1.05 -32.73 0.40
N ASP A 55 -1.61 -33.28 -0.68
CA ASP A 55 -2.21 -32.50 -1.77
C ASP A 55 -3.42 -31.72 -1.24
N ARG A 56 -3.53 -30.43 -1.62
CA ARG A 56 -4.58 -29.50 -1.19
C ARG A 56 -6.00 -30.02 -1.49
N ARG A 57 -6.13 -30.91 -2.47
CA ARG A 57 -7.41 -31.56 -2.82
C ARG A 57 -7.94 -32.51 -1.73
N ASN A 58 -7.08 -33.01 -0.85
CA ASN A 58 -7.49 -33.92 0.23
C ASN A 58 -8.05 -33.21 1.47
N VAL A 59 -7.96 -31.88 1.56
CA VAL A 59 -8.51 -31.10 2.68
C VAL A 59 -10.04 -31.05 2.63
N LEU A 60 -10.64 -31.13 1.43
CA LEU A 60 -12.09 -31.09 1.25
C LEU A 60 -12.81 -32.43 1.50
N LEU A 61 -12.06 -33.54 1.58
CA LEU A 61 -12.62 -34.88 1.86
C LEU A 61 -12.64 -35.22 3.37
N GLY A 62 -11.98 -34.42 4.21
CA GLY A 62 -11.87 -34.64 5.66
C GLY A 62 -12.89 -33.89 6.53
N LEU A 63 -13.76 -33.04 5.95
CA LEU A 63 -14.73 -32.24 6.71
C LEU A 63 -16.11 -32.90 6.86
N ALA A 64 -16.31 -34.09 6.28
CA ALA A 64 -17.54 -34.87 6.45
C ALA A 64 -17.39 -35.86 7.62
N GLY A 65 -17.33 -35.33 8.83
CA GLY A 65 -17.65 -36.09 10.04
C GLY A 65 -16.49 -36.28 11.02
N VAL A 66 -16.49 -35.47 12.09
CA VAL A 66 -16.52 -35.98 13.47
C VAL A 66 -16.85 -34.83 14.43
N ASN A 67 -17.99 -34.96 15.13
CA ASN A 67 -18.28 -34.22 16.35
C ASN A 67 -17.36 -34.73 17.46
N GLY A 68 -16.62 -33.86 18.14
CA GLY A 68 -15.91 -34.26 19.36
C GLY A 68 -14.73 -33.36 19.71
N ALA A 69 -14.82 -32.73 20.89
CA ALA A 69 -13.78 -31.91 21.48
C ALA A 69 -12.47 -32.70 21.70
N SER A 70 -11.34 -32.14 21.24
CA SER A 70 -10.05 -32.20 21.93
C SER A 70 -9.05 -31.28 21.22
N GLN A 71 -8.59 -30.25 21.93
CA GLN A 71 -7.34 -29.56 21.65
C GLN A 71 -6.20 -30.57 21.75
N LEU A 72 -5.51 -30.87 20.66
CA LEU A 72 -4.10 -31.24 20.68
C LEU A 72 -3.45 -30.73 19.40
N VAL A 73 -2.39 -29.95 19.58
CA VAL A 73 -1.47 -29.45 18.56
C VAL A 73 -1.09 -30.61 17.62
N ARG A 74 -1.69 -30.63 16.42
CA ARG A 74 -1.19 -31.42 15.30
C ARG A 74 -0.88 -30.47 14.15
N ASN A 75 0.41 -30.39 13.89
CA ASN A 75 1.09 -29.56 12.91
C ASN A 75 0.86 -30.08 11.48
N ASP A 76 -0.40 -30.29 11.07
CA ASP A 76 -0.74 -30.88 9.77
C ASP A 76 -2.12 -30.42 9.26
N GLN A 77 -2.27 -29.10 9.09
CA GLN A 77 -3.38 -28.51 8.34
C GLN A 77 -2.80 -27.55 7.31
N ALA A 78 -2.65 -27.98 6.05
CA ALA A 78 -2.42 -27.15 4.85
C ALA A 78 -1.83 -25.75 5.15
N LEU A 79 -0.60 -25.73 5.68
CA LEU A 79 -0.15 -24.65 6.57
C LEU A 79 0.18 -23.37 5.79
N GLY A 80 -0.75 -22.41 5.82
CA GLY A 80 -0.52 -21.04 5.35
C GLY A 80 0.62 -20.33 6.11
N ALA A 81 0.91 -20.76 7.34
CA ALA A 81 1.90 -20.16 8.25
C ALA A 81 1.82 -18.61 8.26
N PRO A 82 0.65 -18.03 8.57
CA PRO A 82 0.49 -16.58 8.57
C PRO A 82 1.36 -15.94 9.66
N VAL A 83 1.94 -14.78 9.34
CA VAL A 83 2.59 -13.94 10.34
C VAL A 83 1.54 -13.46 11.34
N GLN A 84 1.77 -13.71 12.63
CA GLN A 84 0.87 -13.34 13.70
C GLN A 84 1.24 -11.97 14.29
N ALA A 85 0.28 -11.33 14.96
CA ALA A 85 0.55 -10.10 15.71
C ALA A 85 1.59 -10.37 16.82
N PRO A 86 2.59 -9.48 17.00
CA PRO A 86 3.59 -9.63 18.04
C PRO A 86 3.01 -9.33 19.42
N LEU A 87 3.56 -9.96 20.46
CA LEU A 87 3.15 -9.74 21.86
C LEU A 87 4.16 -8.89 22.63
N GLU A 88 5.44 -9.18 22.46
CA GLU A 88 6.53 -8.52 23.18
C GLU A 88 7.17 -7.45 22.29
N CYS A 89 7.46 -6.30 22.89
CA CYS A 89 8.12 -5.19 22.23
C CYS A 89 9.47 -4.92 22.90
N HIS A 90 10.48 -4.64 22.08
CA HIS A 90 11.81 -4.24 22.53
C HIS A 90 12.27 -2.99 21.79
N ASP A 91 13.43 -2.46 22.19
CA ASP A 91 14.03 -1.31 21.52
C ASP A 91 14.29 -1.66 20.04
N ALA A 92 13.88 -0.75 19.15
CA ALA A 92 14.14 -0.83 17.72
C ALA A 92 15.58 -0.37 17.44
N THR A 93 16.16 -0.82 16.32
CA THR A 93 17.49 -0.37 15.89
C THR A 93 17.37 0.43 14.60
N VAL A 94 17.88 1.65 14.59
CA VAL A 94 17.87 2.53 13.42
C VAL A 94 19.30 2.79 12.97
N GLU A 95 19.57 2.53 11.69
CA GLU A 95 20.87 2.77 11.08
C GLU A 95 21.28 4.24 11.24
N GLY A 96 22.52 4.48 11.69
CA GLY A 96 23.06 5.82 11.93
C GLY A 96 22.56 6.52 13.20
N ILE A 97 21.62 5.93 13.96
CA ILE A 97 21.12 6.48 15.23
C ILE A 97 21.42 5.52 16.40
N GLY A 98 21.22 4.22 16.21
CA GLY A 98 21.31 3.22 17.27
C GLY A 98 19.94 2.84 17.85
N PRO A 99 19.88 2.41 19.12
CA PRO A 99 18.64 1.93 19.74
C PRO A 99 17.65 3.05 19.98
N VAL A 100 16.37 2.83 19.66
CA VAL A 100 15.28 3.79 19.81
C VAL A 100 14.05 3.14 20.44
N LYS A 101 13.35 3.91 21.28
CA LYS A 101 12.17 3.44 22.04
C LYS A 101 10.88 3.70 21.28
N CYS A 102 10.39 2.67 20.60
CA CYS A 102 9.17 2.75 19.79
C CYS A 102 7.98 1.97 20.36
N CYS A 103 8.20 1.26 21.47
CA CYS A 103 7.13 0.53 22.12
C CYS A 103 6.02 1.44 22.62
N ARG A 104 4.78 0.96 22.45
CA ARG A 104 3.62 1.58 23.08
C ARG A 104 3.76 1.49 24.61
N PRO A 105 3.26 2.48 25.37
CA PRO A 105 3.10 2.37 26.80
C PRO A 105 2.18 1.23 27.19
N ASP A 106 2.31 0.81 28.44
CA ASP A 106 1.48 -0.22 29.03
C ASP A 106 0.07 0.33 29.31
N TYR A 107 -0.78 0.29 28.30
CA TYR A 107 -2.21 0.46 28.47
C TYR A 107 -2.83 -0.91 28.72
N LYS A 108 -3.53 -1.05 29.86
CA LYS A 108 -4.33 -2.23 30.23
C LYS A 108 -5.60 -2.33 29.37
N ALA A 109 -5.43 -2.42 28.06
CA ALA A 109 -6.50 -2.65 27.10
C ALA A 109 -6.46 -4.11 26.65
N GLU A 110 -7.63 -4.76 26.71
CA GLU A 110 -7.80 -6.09 26.14
C GLU A 110 -7.77 -6.00 24.60
N VAL A 111 -7.01 -6.90 23.96
CA VAL A 111 -7.01 -7.02 22.51
C VAL A 111 -8.31 -7.69 22.10
N VAL A 112 -9.15 -6.97 21.36
CA VAL A 112 -10.43 -7.46 20.88
C VAL A 112 -10.39 -7.71 19.38
N ASP A 113 -11.18 -8.69 18.93
CA ASP A 113 -11.35 -8.95 17.50
C ASP A 113 -11.96 -7.73 16.78
N PHE A 114 -11.42 -7.44 15.60
CA PHE A 114 -11.91 -6.37 14.76
C PHE A 114 -13.37 -6.62 14.34
N LYS A 115 -14.20 -5.59 14.48
CA LYS A 115 -15.57 -5.57 13.97
C LYS A 115 -15.70 -4.49 12.91
N PHE A 116 -16.30 -4.85 11.77
CA PHE A 116 -16.60 -3.89 10.73
C PHE A 116 -17.57 -2.81 11.25
N PRO A 117 -17.45 -1.55 10.78
CA PRO A 117 -18.46 -0.53 11.04
C PRO A 117 -19.83 -1.00 10.59
N SER A 118 -20.87 -0.55 11.28
CA SER A 118 -22.26 -0.78 10.89
C SER A 118 -22.57 -0.14 9.54
N ASP A 119 -23.55 -0.67 8.80
CA ASP A 119 -24.03 -0.09 7.54
C ASP A 119 -24.58 1.34 7.70
N SER A 120 -24.99 1.73 8.92
CA SER A 120 -25.40 3.11 9.24
C SER A 120 -24.25 4.09 9.44
N THR A 121 -23.00 3.62 9.48
CA THR A 121 -21.83 4.50 9.62
C THR A 121 -21.62 5.29 8.33
N PRO A 122 -21.48 6.63 8.39
CA PRO A 122 -21.27 7.44 7.19
C PRO A 122 -20.04 7.00 6.37
N MET A 123 -20.21 6.93 5.05
CA MET A 123 -19.12 6.65 4.14
C MET A 123 -18.18 7.85 4.04
N ARG A 124 -16.91 7.66 4.39
CA ARG A 124 -15.88 8.69 4.27
C ARG A 124 -15.32 8.73 2.86
N VAL A 125 -15.33 9.92 2.25
CA VAL A 125 -14.83 10.13 0.89
C VAL A 125 -13.58 10.99 0.91
N ARG A 126 -12.42 10.34 0.85
CA ARG A 126 -11.13 11.03 0.80
C ARG A 126 -11.00 11.81 -0.50
N ARG A 127 -10.57 13.07 -0.42
CA ARG A 127 -10.38 13.96 -1.57
C ARG A 127 -8.89 14.25 -1.83
N PRO A 128 -8.50 14.66 -3.05
CA PRO A 128 -7.15 15.12 -3.34
C PRO A 128 -6.76 16.31 -2.46
N ALA A 129 -5.55 16.31 -1.91
CA ALA A 129 -5.06 17.38 -1.04
C ALA A 129 -5.04 18.76 -1.72
N HIS A 130 -4.81 18.80 -3.03
CA HIS A 130 -4.85 20.03 -3.84
C HIS A 130 -6.27 20.48 -4.24
N MET A 131 -7.31 19.69 -3.91
CA MET A 131 -8.72 19.98 -4.20
C MET A 131 -9.60 19.66 -2.97
N GLN A 132 -9.11 19.99 -1.77
CA GLN A 132 -9.89 19.82 -0.56
C GLN A 132 -11.06 20.78 -0.51
N ASP A 133 -12.15 20.30 0.06
CA ASP A 133 -13.23 21.16 0.51
C ASP A 133 -12.76 22.00 1.72
N PRO A 134 -13.03 23.32 1.76
CA PRO A 134 -12.59 24.18 2.85
C PRO A 134 -13.11 23.75 4.23
N GLU A 135 -14.34 23.25 4.33
CA GLU A 135 -14.93 22.79 5.59
C GLU A 135 -14.22 21.53 6.08
N ASN A 136 -14.04 20.53 5.21
CA ASN A 136 -13.30 19.31 5.57
C ASN A 136 -11.84 19.61 5.94
N LEU A 137 -11.20 20.58 5.26
CA LEU A 137 -9.84 21.00 5.59
C LEU A 137 -9.75 21.65 6.98
N LEU A 138 -10.73 22.48 7.36
CA LEU A 138 -10.78 23.07 8.70
C LEU A 138 -10.94 21.99 9.77
N LYS A 139 -11.84 21.02 9.55
CA LYS A 139 -12.01 19.87 10.45
C LYS A 139 -10.72 19.05 10.57
N TYR A 140 -10.04 18.79 9.46
CA TYR A 140 -8.77 18.07 9.46
C TYR A 140 -7.67 18.83 10.22
N LYS A 141 -7.54 20.14 9.99
CA LYS A 141 -6.61 21.01 10.74
C LYS A 141 -6.89 20.97 12.23
N GLU A 142 -8.17 21.05 12.63
CA GLU A 142 -8.54 21.03 14.04
C GLU A 142 -8.30 19.67 14.69
N ALA A 143 -8.63 18.57 14.02
CA ALA A 143 -8.36 17.23 14.53
C ALA A 143 -6.87 17.00 14.77
N ILE A 144 -6.00 17.44 13.85
CA ILE A 144 -4.55 17.38 14.02
C ILE A 144 -4.07 18.30 15.14
N ASN A 145 -4.62 19.51 15.25
CA ASN A 145 -4.30 20.46 16.32
C ASN A 145 -4.61 19.85 17.70
N ILE A 146 -5.76 19.19 17.87
CA ILE A 146 -6.12 18.47 19.10
C ILE A 146 -5.18 17.30 19.32
N MET A 147 -4.95 16.46 18.30
CA MET A 147 -4.08 15.28 18.38
C MET A 147 -2.65 15.62 18.82
N ARG A 148 -2.12 16.77 18.38
CA ARG A 148 -0.80 17.29 18.79
C ARG A 148 -0.74 17.79 20.23
N LYS A 149 -1.87 18.20 20.80
CA LYS A 149 -1.97 18.70 22.18
C LYS A 149 -2.19 17.59 23.22
N LEU A 150 -2.52 16.38 22.77
CA LEU A 150 -2.57 15.20 23.64
C LEU A 150 -1.18 14.94 24.23
N LYS A 151 -1.15 14.35 25.43
CA LYS A 151 0.10 13.95 26.06
C LYS A 151 0.81 12.90 25.20
N ASP A 152 2.14 12.88 25.21
CA ASP A 152 2.92 11.93 24.43
C ASP A 152 2.65 10.46 24.79
N ASP A 153 2.12 10.19 25.99
CA ASP A 153 1.70 8.87 26.46
C ASP A 153 0.21 8.61 26.24
N ASP A 154 -0.55 9.48 25.57
CA ASP A 154 -1.91 9.20 25.15
C ASP A 154 -1.87 8.35 23.86
N PRO A 155 -2.57 7.19 23.80
CA PRO A 155 -2.53 6.30 22.64
C PRO A 155 -2.99 6.96 21.33
N TRP A 156 -3.75 8.05 21.40
CA TRP A 156 -4.23 8.81 20.25
C TRP A 156 -3.36 10.02 19.93
N SER A 157 -2.35 10.35 20.74
CA SER A 157 -1.42 11.44 20.43
C SER A 157 -0.64 11.19 19.15
N LEU A 158 -0.24 12.27 18.48
CA LEU A 158 0.54 12.18 17.25
C LEU A 158 1.85 11.43 17.48
N THR A 159 2.48 11.61 18.65
CA THR A 159 3.70 10.90 19.06
C THR A 159 3.49 9.38 19.10
N GLN A 160 2.37 8.90 19.65
CA GLN A 160 2.10 7.46 19.68
C GLN A 160 1.70 6.90 18.33
N GLN A 161 0.92 7.65 17.56
CA GLN A 161 0.62 7.26 16.17
C GLN A 161 1.92 7.10 15.38
N ALA A 162 2.88 8.03 15.52
CA ALA A 162 4.19 7.92 14.89
C ALA A 162 5.00 6.69 15.35
N LYS A 163 4.95 6.36 16.64
CA LYS A 163 5.65 5.21 17.21
C LYS A 163 5.11 3.86 16.73
N ILE A 164 3.82 3.77 16.37
CA ILE A 164 3.29 2.57 15.70
C ILE A 164 4.08 2.27 14.43
N HIS A 165 4.28 3.28 13.57
CA HIS A 165 5.07 3.13 12.36
C HIS A 165 6.52 2.73 12.69
N CYS A 166 7.17 3.40 13.62
CA CYS A 166 8.53 2.99 14.02
C CYS A 166 8.58 1.52 14.48
N ALA A 167 7.69 1.09 15.37
CA ALA A 167 7.78 -0.21 16.00
C ALA A 167 7.68 -1.36 14.98
N TYR A 168 6.76 -1.24 14.02
CA TYR A 168 6.55 -2.24 12.97
C TYR A 168 7.56 -2.18 11.81
N CYS A 169 8.30 -1.08 11.67
CA CYS A 169 9.19 -0.85 10.52
C CYS A 169 10.68 -0.87 10.86
N ASN A 170 11.04 -0.74 12.14
CA ASN A 170 12.43 -0.68 12.61
C ASN A 170 12.79 -1.83 13.56
N GLY A 171 12.03 -2.91 13.52
CA GLY A 171 12.32 -4.14 14.26
C GLY A 171 12.20 -3.98 15.77
N ALA A 172 11.11 -3.38 16.25
CA ALA A 172 10.77 -3.41 17.69
C ALA A 172 10.04 -4.70 18.11
N TYR A 173 9.71 -5.55 17.15
CA TYR A 173 8.92 -6.75 17.35
C TYR A 173 9.59 -7.95 16.70
N ASP A 174 9.58 -9.08 17.39
CA ASP A 174 9.83 -10.39 16.83
C ASP A 174 8.52 -11.01 16.31
N GLN A 175 8.64 -11.90 15.32
CA GLN A 175 7.53 -12.74 14.89
C GLN A 175 7.19 -13.73 15.99
N LEU A 176 5.91 -13.82 16.35
CA LEU A 176 5.46 -14.69 17.45
C LEU A 176 5.89 -16.14 17.24
N GLY A 177 6.66 -16.68 18.19
CA GLY A 177 7.19 -18.04 18.15
C GLY A 177 8.52 -18.21 17.38
N TYR A 178 9.13 -17.12 16.90
CA TYR A 178 10.39 -17.13 16.16
C TYR A 178 11.34 -16.04 16.68
N LYS A 179 12.64 -16.22 16.50
CA LYS A 179 13.67 -15.21 16.83
C LYS A 179 13.94 -14.25 15.68
N THR A 180 12.94 -14.07 14.83
CA THR A 180 13.06 -13.33 13.58
C THR A 180 12.26 -12.06 13.70
N LEU A 181 12.87 -10.93 13.37
CA LEU A 181 12.19 -9.64 13.40
C LEU A 181 10.96 -9.62 12.48
N LEU A 182 9.91 -8.97 12.97
CA LEU A 182 8.75 -8.60 12.17
C LEU A 182 9.08 -7.33 11.39
N SER A 183 8.91 -7.39 10.07
CA SER A 183 8.90 -6.21 9.21
C SER A 183 7.64 -6.21 8.35
N VAL A 184 6.95 -5.09 8.34
CA VAL A 184 5.81 -4.84 7.46
C VAL A 184 6.24 -4.25 6.11
N HIS A 185 7.53 -3.95 5.93
CA HIS A 185 8.13 -3.45 4.70
C HIS A 185 8.85 -4.56 3.92
N SER A 186 9.05 -4.34 2.63
CA SER A 186 9.68 -5.24 1.68
C SER A 186 8.99 -6.60 1.53
N ASN A 187 7.67 -6.63 1.69
CA ASN A 187 6.86 -7.84 1.50
C ASN A 187 5.37 -7.48 1.36
N TRP A 188 4.54 -8.49 1.09
CA TRP A 188 3.10 -8.31 0.87
C TRP A 188 2.29 -7.70 2.04
N LEU A 189 2.85 -7.60 3.26
CA LEU A 189 2.19 -6.98 4.42
C LEU A 189 2.18 -5.46 4.31
N PHE A 190 3.03 -4.87 3.46
CA PHE A 190 3.15 -3.43 3.26
C PHE A 190 1.79 -2.78 3.06
N LEU A 191 1.03 -3.21 2.05
CA LEU A 191 -0.25 -2.60 1.74
C LEU A 191 -1.33 -2.79 2.84
N PRO A 192 -1.63 -4.03 3.31
CA PRO A 192 -2.67 -4.23 4.31
C PRO A 192 -2.34 -3.60 5.67
N PHE A 193 -1.08 -3.63 6.12
CA PHE A 193 -0.66 -2.98 7.36
C PHE A 193 -0.96 -1.47 7.31
N HIS A 194 -0.47 -0.80 6.26
CA HIS A 194 -0.67 0.63 6.12
C HIS A 194 -2.13 1.01 5.90
N ARG A 195 -2.93 0.16 5.23
CA ARG A 195 -4.39 0.36 5.13
C ARG A 195 -5.05 0.38 6.51
N LEU A 196 -4.68 -0.56 7.40
CA LEU A 196 -5.22 -0.63 8.75
C LEU A 196 -4.72 0.54 9.62
N TYR A 197 -3.44 0.87 9.52
CA TYR A 197 -2.86 2.03 10.21
C TYR A 197 -3.63 3.31 9.88
N MET A 198 -3.85 3.56 8.59
CA MET A 198 -4.61 4.70 8.10
C MET A 198 -6.11 4.65 8.47
N TYR A 199 -6.70 3.46 8.51
CA TYR A 199 -8.09 3.27 8.91
C TYR A 199 -8.31 3.74 10.36
N PHE A 200 -7.47 3.29 11.30
CA PHE A 200 -7.59 3.70 12.70
C PHE A 200 -7.22 5.17 12.89
N PHE A 201 -6.16 5.66 12.22
CA PHE A 201 -5.77 7.07 12.28
C PHE A 201 -6.91 8.02 11.86
N GLU A 202 -7.57 7.75 10.73
CA GLU A 202 -8.72 8.55 10.25
C GLU A 202 -9.90 8.51 11.24
N ARG A 203 -10.15 7.36 11.89
CA ARG A 203 -11.21 7.23 12.89
C ARG A 203 -10.90 7.97 14.19
N ILE A 204 -9.65 7.93 14.64
CA ILE A 204 -9.19 8.68 15.82
C ILE A 204 -9.41 10.17 15.58
N LEU A 205 -8.97 10.70 14.43
CA LEU A 205 -9.19 12.12 14.09
C LEU A 205 -10.67 12.51 14.14
N GLY A 206 -11.54 11.70 13.54
CA GLY A 206 -12.99 11.97 13.58
C GLY A 206 -13.55 11.94 15.01
N LYS A 207 -13.07 11.02 15.85
CA LYS A 207 -13.47 10.96 17.27
C LYS A 207 -12.99 12.16 18.08
N LEU A 208 -11.78 12.68 17.82
CA LEU A 208 -11.23 13.83 18.53
C LEU A 208 -12.06 15.11 18.33
N ILE A 209 -12.73 15.26 17.18
CA ILE A 209 -13.60 16.41 16.88
C ILE A 209 -15.10 16.09 16.95
N GLY A 210 -15.47 14.85 17.29
CA GLY A 210 -16.86 14.41 17.32
C GLY A 210 -17.54 14.34 15.94
N ASP A 211 -16.77 14.24 14.85
CA ASP A 211 -17.28 14.15 13.48
C ASP A 211 -16.83 12.84 12.81
N GLU A 212 -17.74 11.88 12.73
CA GLU A 212 -17.47 10.59 12.09
C GLU A 212 -17.40 10.67 10.57
N THR A 213 -17.80 11.79 9.95
CA THR A 213 -17.76 12.02 8.50
C THR A 213 -16.42 12.58 8.01
N LEU A 214 -15.56 13.06 8.94
CA LEU A 214 -14.22 13.53 8.63
C LEU A 214 -13.47 12.51 7.76
N SER A 215 -12.89 12.99 6.68
CA SER A 215 -12.02 12.20 5.81
C SER A 215 -10.67 12.87 5.65
N ILE A 216 -9.61 12.08 5.69
CA ILE A 216 -8.27 12.59 5.48
C ILE A 216 -8.00 12.84 3.99
N PRO A 217 -7.23 13.88 3.63
CA PRO A 217 -6.84 14.15 2.25
C PRO A 217 -5.86 13.07 1.74
N TYR A 218 -5.73 12.94 0.42
CA TYR A 218 -4.67 12.13 -0.20
C TYR A 218 -3.84 12.92 -1.21
N TRP A 219 -2.55 12.61 -1.32
CA TRP A 219 -1.68 13.31 -2.25
C TRP A 219 -1.81 12.67 -3.64
N ASN A 220 -2.48 13.37 -4.55
CA ASN A 220 -2.77 12.89 -5.88
C ASN A 220 -1.61 13.12 -6.86
N TYR A 221 -0.43 12.56 -6.59
CA TYR A 221 0.70 12.61 -7.52
C TYR A 221 0.49 11.77 -8.79
N ALA A 222 -0.64 11.05 -8.89
CA ALA A 222 -1.12 10.43 -10.11
C ALA A 222 -1.73 11.41 -11.14
N ALA A 223 -1.99 12.66 -10.76
CA ALA A 223 -2.47 13.69 -11.67
C ALA A 223 -1.47 14.86 -11.76
N PRO A 224 -1.22 15.45 -12.95
CA PRO A 224 -0.26 16.54 -13.11
C PRO A 224 -0.43 17.68 -12.10
N LYS A 225 -1.67 18.12 -11.84
CA LYS A 225 -1.98 19.20 -10.88
C LYS A 225 -1.71 18.84 -9.42
N GLY A 226 -1.55 17.55 -9.11
CA GLY A 226 -1.26 17.06 -7.77
C GLY A 226 0.16 16.53 -7.60
N MET A 227 1.06 16.70 -8.59
CA MET A 227 2.45 16.25 -8.51
C MET A 227 3.37 17.18 -7.70
N THR A 228 2.93 18.38 -7.35
CA THR A 228 3.65 19.23 -6.40
C THR A 228 3.25 18.91 -4.96
N MET A 229 4.08 19.28 -3.98
CA MET A 229 3.70 19.15 -2.58
C MET A 229 2.40 19.92 -2.30
N PRO A 230 1.39 19.33 -1.65
CA PRO A 230 0.13 20.03 -1.46
C PRO A 230 0.30 21.29 -0.57
N GLY A 231 -0.19 22.43 -1.04
CA GLY A 231 -0.02 23.73 -0.36
C GLY A 231 -0.56 23.78 1.07
N ILE A 232 -1.50 22.89 1.43
CA ILE A 232 -2.02 22.80 2.80
C ILE A 232 -0.97 22.40 3.85
N PHE A 233 0.18 21.87 3.41
CA PHE A 233 1.29 21.44 4.28
C PHE A 233 2.43 22.45 4.36
N VAL A 234 2.51 23.45 3.48
CA VAL A 234 3.68 24.35 3.41
C VAL A 234 3.52 25.64 4.21
N ASP A 235 2.31 25.91 4.71
CA ASP A 235 1.98 27.08 5.54
C ASP A 235 2.51 26.90 6.98
N PRO A 236 3.51 27.67 7.44
CA PRO A 236 4.08 27.54 8.78
C PRO A 236 3.10 27.80 9.93
N LEU A 237 1.98 28.48 9.67
CA LEU A 237 0.94 28.76 10.66
C LEU A 237 -0.07 27.61 10.79
N SER A 238 -0.01 26.62 9.90
CA SER A 238 -0.91 25.48 9.88
C SER A 238 -0.47 24.41 10.88
N PRO A 239 -1.39 23.76 11.62
CA PRO A 239 -1.06 22.58 12.42
C PRO A 239 -0.58 21.38 11.57
N LEU A 240 -0.78 21.46 10.25
CA LEU A 240 -0.29 20.49 9.27
C LEU A 240 1.16 20.75 8.84
N TYR A 241 1.76 21.85 9.25
CA TYR A 241 3.15 22.16 8.92
C TYR A 241 4.12 21.19 9.60
N ASP A 242 5.26 21.01 8.95
CA ASP A 242 6.42 20.32 9.49
C ASP A 242 7.66 20.97 8.86
N GLU A 243 8.59 21.40 9.71
CA GLU A 243 9.83 22.05 9.32
C GLU A 243 10.87 21.08 8.75
N ASN A 244 10.77 19.79 9.11
CA ASN A 244 11.72 18.74 8.72
C ASN A 244 11.37 18.15 7.35
N ARG A 245 11.06 19.00 6.37
CA ARG A 245 10.85 18.62 4.98
C ARG A 245 11.91 19.25 4.09
N ASN A 246 12.13 18.66 2.94
CA ASN A 246 12.93 19.30 1.92
C ASN A 246 12.24 20.58 1.39
N GLN A 247 12.64 21.74 1.92
CA GLN A 247 12.05 23.03 1.54
C GLN A 247 12.32 23.39 0.06
N SER A 248 13.40 22.86 -0.54
CA SER A 248 13.66 23.03 -1.98
C SER A 248 12.64 22.33 -2.88
N HIS A 249 11.83 21.44 -2.30
CA HIS A 249 10.77 20.70 -2.96
C HIS A 249 9.36 21.28 -2.69
N TYR A 250 9.27 22.48 -2.10
CA TYR A 250 7.99 23.17 -1.96
C TYR A 250 7.48 23.66 -3.34
N PRO A 251 6.17 23.89 -3.50
CA PRO A 251 5.62 24.40 -4.75
C PRO A 251 6.35 25.67 -5.21
N PRO A 252 6.64 25.81 -6.52
CA PRO A 252 6.09 25.03 -7.64
C PRO A 252 6.87 23.74 -7.99
N CYS A 253 7.82 23.27 -7.18
CA CYS A 253 8.62 22.08 -7.50
C CYS A 253 7.75 20.82 -7.69
N VAL A 254 7.93 20.16 -8.84
CA VAL A 254 7.25 18.91 -9.20
C VAL A 254 8.00 17.71 -8.62
N LEU A 255 7.27 16.76 -8.03
CA LEU A 255 7.81 15.47 -7.59
C LEU A 255 8.60 14.82 -8.73
N ASP A 256 9.84 14.42 -8.49
CA ASP A 256 10.63 13.67 -9.47
C ASP A 256 10.76 12.22 -9.01
N SER A 257 10.02 11.32 -9.64
CA SER A 257 10.01 9.90 -9.29
C SER A 257 11.30 9.12 -9.64
N LYS A 258 12.28 9.76 -10.32
CA LYS A 258 13.52 9.09 -10.76
C LYS A 258 14.80 9.67 -10.18
N LYS A 259 14.76 10.79 -9.45
CA LYS A 259 15.97 11.37 -8.86
C LYS A 259 16.45 10.56 -7.64
N ASN A 260 17.57 9.85 -7.81
CA ASN A 260 18.44 9.50 -6.69
C ASN A 260 19.04 10.81 -6.14
N LEU A 261 18.90 11.03 -4.82
CA LEU A 261 19.32 12.23 -4.09
C LEU A 261 20.83 12.56 -4.19
N LEU A 262 21.63 11.74 -4.88
CA LEU A 262 23.07 11.91 -5.09
C LEU A 262 23.44 12.44 -6.49
N ALA A 263 22.50 12.52 -7.43
CA ALA A 263 22.77 13.10 -8.73
C ALA A 263 22.63 14.63 -8.63
N GLU A 264 23.71 15.33 -8.96
CA GLU A 264 23.78 16.79 -9.12
C GLU A 264 22.49 17.38 -9.69
N PHE A 265 22.15 18.58 -9.22
CA PHE A 265 20.95 19.38 -9.53
C PHE A 265 20.79 19.72 -11.02
N ILE A 266 20.69 18.72 -11.89
CA ILE A 266 20.23 18.88 -13.26
C ILE A 266 18.71 18.91 -13.16
N PHE A 267 18.17 20.11 -13.02
CA PHE A 267 16.74 20.33 -13.22
C PHE A 267 16.43 20.05 -14.70
N PRO A 268 15.44 19.21 -15.01
CA PRO A 268 14.88 19.12 -16.34
C PRO A 268 14.53 20.51 -16.85
N LYS A 269 14.78 20.78 -18.14
CA LYS A 269 14.56 22.11 -18.72
C LYS A 269 13.10 22.58 -18.63
N GLU A 270 12.15 21.64 -18.48
CA GLU A 270 10.72 21.91 -18.36
C GLU A 270 10.02 20.89 -17.46
N ASP A 271 9.03 21.35 -16.68
CA ASP A 271 8.16 20.52 -15.82
C ASP A 271 7.38 19.46 -16.61
N SER A 272 7.11 19.73 -17.89
CA SER A 272 6.39 18.85 -18.82
C SER A 272 7.04 17.46 -18.94
N ASP A 273 8.37 17.41 -18.95
CA ASP A 273 9.13 16.16 -19.04
C ASP A 273 9.11 15.35 -17.74
N ILE A 274 9.15 16.02 -16.58
CA ILE A 274 9.04 15.37 -15.26
C ILE A 274 7.66 14.73 -15.12
N ILE A 275 6.62 15.50 -15.45
CA ILE A 275 5.23 15.04 -15.40
C ILE A 275 5.07 13.80 -16.28
N ARG A 276 5.56 13.83 -17.52
CA ARG A 276 5.50 12.68 -18.44
C ARG A 276 6.22 11.46 -17.86
N LYS A 277 7.42 11.63 -17.30
CA LYS A 277 8.18 10.54 -16.67
C LYS A 277 7.45 9.94 -15.48
N ASN A 278 6.84 10.77 -14.63
CA ASN A 278 6.04 10.29 -13.50
C ASN A 278 4.82 9.49 -13.95
N LEU A 279 4.11 9.96 -14.98
CA LEU A 279 2.96 9.22 -15.54
C LEU A 279 3.39 7.87 -16.13
N CYS A 280 4.53 7.80 -16.81
CA CYS A 280 5.11 6.54 -17.27
C CYS A 280 5.47 5.61 -16.11
N GLN A 281 6.08 6.15 -15.04
CA GLN A 281 6.42 5.37 -13.85
C GLN A 281 5.16 4.80 -13.17
N LEU A 282 4.09 5.59 -13.06
CA LEU A 282 2.81 5.15 -12.52
C LEU A 282 2.18 4.05 -13.36
N LYS A 283 2.19 4.18 -14.69
CA LYS A 283 1.72 3.12 -15.59
C LYS A 283 2.45 1.82 -15.28
N TYR A 284 3.78 1.87 -15.20
CA TYR A 284 4.61 0.71 -14.90
C TYR A 284 4.34 0.14 -13.51
N THR A 285 4.22 0.99 -12.49
CA THR A 285 3.94 0.55 -11.12
C THR A 285 2.62 -0.20 -11.01
N VAL A 286 1.55 0.28 -11.68
CA VAL A 286 0.20 -0.28 -11.53
C VAL A 286 -0.07 -1.44 -12.50
N PHE A 287 0.37 -1.32 -13.74
CA PHE A 287 0.00 -2.23 -14.82
C PHE A 287 1.16 -3.15 -15.26
N GLY A 288 2.37 -2.94 -14.75
CA GLY A 288 3.57 -3.65 -15.21
C GLY A 288 3.92 -3.34 -16.67
N ASP A 289 4.82 -4.15 -17.22
CA ASP A 289 4.97 -4.26 -18.68
C ASP A 289 3.87 -5.18 -19.21
N ASP A 290 3.35 -4.86 -20.41
CA ASP A 290 2.02 -5.15 -20.97
C ASP A 290 1.45 -6.61 -20.92
N GLU A 291 2.05 -7.59 -20.20
CA GLU A 291 1.61 -8.99 -20.22
C GLU A 291 1.61 -9.81 -18.90
N LEU A 292 2.22 -9.37 -17.78
CA LEU A 292 2.22 -10.18 -16.52
C LEU A 292 2.03 -9.34 -15.25
N VAL A 293 0.78 -9.19 -14.82
CA VAL A 293 0.42 -8.54 -13.54
C VAL A 293 0.21 -9.62 -12.47
N PHE A 294 1.28 -9.99 -11.77
CA PHE A 294 1.15 -10.82 -10.56
C PHE A 294 0.96 -9.94 -9.33
N PRO A 295 0.05 -10.28 -8.39
CA PRO A 295 -0.10 -9.55 -7.13
C PRO A 295 1.22 -9.38 -6.37
N THR A 296 2.13 -10.36 -6.47
CA THR A 296 3.45 -10.32 -5.82
C THR A 296 4.39 -9.27 -6.41
N LEU A 297 4.26 -8.93 -7.70
CA LEU A 297 5.03 -7.84 -8.30
C LEU A 297 4.55 -6.47 -7.82
N PHE A 298 3.25 -6.34 -7.54
CA PHE A 298 2.65 -5.09 -7.07
C PHE A 298 2.77 -4.91 -5.55
N MET A 299 2.42 -5.93 -4.78
CA MET A 299 2.35 -5.89 -3.31
C MET A 299 3.66 -6.29 -2.63
N GLY A 300 4.54 -7.02 -3.31
CA GLY A 300 5.72 -7.65 -2.73
C GLY A 300 5.54 -9.14 -2.51
N ALA A 301 6.64 -9.82 -2.19
CA ALA A 301 6.66 -11.26 -2.04
C ALA A 301 5.94 -11.73 -0.76
N PRO A 302 5.41 -12.96 -0.74
CA PRO A 302 4.67 -13.48 0.41
C PRO A 302 5.59 -13.78 1.59
N LEU A 303 5.33 -13.14 2.73
CA LEU A 303 6.00 -13.41 4.01
C LEU A 303 5.19 -14.41 4.84
N ARG A 304 5.83 -15.53 5.20
CA ARG A 304 5.29 -16.53 6.15
C ARG A 304 6.00 -16.44 7.49
N ALA A 305 5.36 -16.94 8.53
CA ALA A 305 5.91 -16.99 9.88
C ALA A 305 7.27 -17.71 9.91
N GLY A 306 8.24 -17.10 10.58
CA GLY A 306 9.63 -17.56 10.69
C GLY A 306 10.53 -17.22 9.50
N GLN A 307 10.01 -16.55 8.46
CA GLN A 307 10.82 -16.13 7.33
C GLN A 307 11.37 -14.72 7.52
N THR A 308 12.55 -14.48 6.97
CA THR A 308 13.09 -13.16 6.63
C THR A 308 13.03 -13.02 5.12
N LEU A 309 12.27 -12.06 4.61
CA LEU A 309 12.18 -11.82 3.18
C LEU A 309 12.17 -10.32 2.90
N GLU A 310 13.04 -9.90 1.99
CA GLU A 310 13.13 -8.52 1.53
C GLU A 310 12.93 -8.49 0.01
N THR A 311 11.68 -8.40 -0.41
CA THR A 311 11.30 -8.26 -1.82
C THR A 311 10.04 -7.40 -1.90
N HIS A 312 10.28 -6.09 -1.95
CA HIS A 312 9.22 -5.07 -2.09
C HIS A 312 8.54 -5.17 -3.45
N GLY A 313 7.25 -4.79 -3.48
CA GLY A 313 6.51 -4.63 -4.73
C GLY A 313 6.76 -3.28 -5.40
N SER A 314 6.32 -3.14 -6.64
CA SER A 314 6.40 -1.89 -7.41
C SER A 314 5.72 -0.71 -6.69
N LEU A 315 4.67 -0.98 -5.92
CA LEU A 315 3.95 0.02 -5.14
C LEU A 315 4.81 0.62 -4.03
N GLU A 316 5.44 -0.26 -3.24
CA GLU A 316 6.35 0.13 -2.18
C GLU A 316 7.58 0.86 -2.74
N GLY A 317 8.07 0.44 -3.92
CA GLY A 317 9.14 1.14 -4.63
C GLY A 317 8.78 2.60 -4.95
N LEU A 318 7.59 2.84 -5.53
CA LEU A 318 7.12 4.20 -5.79
C LEU A 318 6.95 4.98 -4.49
N HIS A 319 6.33 4.37 -3.48
CA HIS A 319 6.14 4.96 -2.16
C HIS A 319 7.45 5.44 -1.53
N ASN A 320 8.49 4.60 -1.54
CA ASN A 320 9.81 4.91 -1.01
C ASN A 320 10.46 6.12 -1.70
N THR A 321 10.19 6.32 -2.99
CA THR A 321 10.66 7.52 -3.71
C THR A 321 10.00 8.79 -3.19
N VAL A 322 8.69 8.77 -2.92
CA VAL A 322 7.97 9.95 -2.42
C VAL A 322 8.46 10.29 -1.00
N HIS A 323 8.74 9.27 -0.17
CA HIS A 323 9.38 9.40 1.14
C HIS A 323 10.72 10.15 1.05
N LYS A 324 11.65 9.64 0.23
CA LYS A 324 12.97 10.24 0.00
C LYS A 324 12.88 11.66 -0.57
N TRP A 325 11.95 11.91 -1.48
CA TRP A 325 11.76 13.25 -2.05
C TRP A 325 11.28 14.24 -0.99
N THR A 326 10.40 13.84 -0.08
CA THR A 326 9.84 14.76 0.92
C THR A 326 10.74 14.97 2.13
N GLY A 327 11.50 13.93 2.51
CA GLY A 327 12.38 13.93 3.68
C GLY A 327 13.46 14.99 3.61
N LEU A 328 13.90 15.46 4.78
CA LEU A 328 14.95 16.46 4.89
C LEU A 328 16.29 15.89 4.37
N PRO A 329 16.96 16.50 3.38
CA PRO A 329 18.15 15.91 2.76
C PRO A 329 19.37 15.86 3.68
N ASN A 330 19.40 16.74 4.69
CA ASN A 330 20.41 16.78 5.74
C ASN A 330 19.79 16.21 7.03
N CYS A 331 20.57 15.58 7.91
CA CYS A 331 20.10 14.92 9.15
C CYS A 331 19.39 13.57 8.96
N LEU A 332 20.09 12.55 8.43
CA LEU A 332 19.64 11.14 8.38
C LEU A 332 18.25 10.92 7.72
N ASN A 333 17.86 11.84 6.84
CA ASN A 333 16.56 11.85 6.19
C ASN A 333 15.38 11.85 7.17
N PHE A 334 15.50 12.59 8.28
CA PHE A 334 14.45 12.65 9.31
C PHE A 334 13.07 13.00 8.75
N ASP A 335 12.10 12.58 9.54
CA ASP A 335 10.69 12.52 9.22
C ASP A 335 10.47 11.73 7.94
N MET A 336 9.95 12.34 6.87
CA MET A 336 9.46 11.58 5.72
C MET A 336 10.51 10.72 5.01
N GLY A 337 11.81 10.95 5.19
CA GLY A 337 12.83 10.14 4.52
C GLY A 337 13.32 8.92 5.31
N ASN A 338 12.80 8.69 6.54
CA ASN A 338 13.25 7.62 7.43
C ASN A 338 12.06 6.99 8.17
N PHE A 339 11.94 5.66 8.10
CA PHE A 339 10.81 4.93 8.69
C PHE A 339 10.62 5.18 10.19
N TYR A 340 11.69 5.43 10.93
CA TYR A 340 11.62 5.73 12.37
C TYR A 340 10.79 6.99 12.65
N THR A 341 10.97 8.00 11.80
CA THR A 341 10.51 9.36 12.06
C THR A 341 9.35 9.77 11.15
N ALA A 342 9.12 9.05 10.04
CA ALA A 342 8.13 9.40 9.03
C ALA A 342 6.76 9.71 9.64
N GLY A 343 6.36 8.95 10.66
CA GLY A 343 5.10 9.10 11.39
C GLY A 343 4.89 10.43 12.14
N ARG A 344 5.96 11.18 12.42
CA ARG A 344 5.90 12.46 13.19
C ARG A 344 5.36 13.60 12.34
N ALA A 345 5.63 13.52 11.06
CA ALA A 345 5.14 14.46 10.07
C ALA A 345 3.66 14.17 9.82
N THR A 346 2.80 15.17 9.91
CA THR A 346 1.39 15.08 9.48
C THR A 346 1.16 14.51 8.04
N PRO A 347 2.11 14.56 7.06
CA PRO A 347 1.94 13.92 5.78
C PRO A 347 2.45 12.47 5.67
N THR A 348 2.88 11.76 6.73
CA THR A 348 2.95 10.27 6.64
C THR A 348 1.59 9.71 6.23
N THR A 349 0.54 10.44 6.63
CA THR A 349 -0.86 10.25 6.31
C THR A 349 -1.18 10.33 4.82
N LEU A 350 -0.35 10.91 3.94
CA LEU A 350 -0.74 11.15 2.52
C LEU A 350 -0.07 10.27 1.47
N MET A 351 1.10 9.67 1.75
CA MET A 351 1.76 8.77 0.79
C MET A 351 1.17 7.36 0.80
N LEU A 352 0.53 6.96 1.89
CA LEU A 352 -0.10 5.64 2.04
C LEU A 352 -1.47 5.55 1.37
N ILE A 353 -2.07 6.69 0.98
CA ILE A 353 -3.45 6.72 0.51
C ILE A 353 -3.57 6.55 -1.01
N ASP A 354 -2.59 6.96 -1.82
CA ASP A 354 -2.63 6.58 -3.24
C ASP A 354 -2.42 5.06 -3.41
N CYS A 355 -1.63 4.45 -2.50
CA CYS A 355 -1.52 2.99 -2.38
C CYS A 355 -2.89 2.31 -2.15
N GLY A 356 -3.73 2.90 -1.28
CA GLY A 356 -5.10 2.46 -1.08
C GLY A 356 -6.04 2.73 -2.28
N ARG A 357 -5.80 3.79 -3.06
CA ARG A 357 -6.60 4.16 -4.23
C ARG A 357 -6.39 3.22 -5.41
N PHE A 358 -5.16 2.76 -5.65
CA PHE A 358 -4.86 1.75 -6.68
C PHE A 358 -5.60 0.43 -6.42
N THR A 359 -6.08 0.21 -5.20
CA THR A 359 -6.88 -0.96 -4.81
C THR A 359 -8.37 -0.66 -4.56
N GLY A 360 -8.80 0.60 -4.60
CA GLY A 360 -10.17 1.03 -4.33
C GLY A 360 -10.91 1.67 -5.51
N THR A 361 -10.21 2.10 -6.55
CA THR A 361 -10.86 2.41 -7.82
C THR A 361 -11.28 1.09 -8.45
N CYS A 362 -12.48 1.00 -9.03
CA CYS A 362 -12.81 0.01 -10.06
C CYS A 362 -11.89 0.18 -11.29
N VAL A 363 -10.57 0.05 -11.12
CA VAL A 363 -9.81 -0.78 -12.04
C VAL A 363 -10.34 -2.16 -11.75
N THR A 364 -11.39 -2.52 -12.48
CA THR A 364 -11.75 -3.89 -12.72
C THR A 364 -10.47 -4.54 -13.28
N ILE A 365 -9.58 -4.99 -12.40
CA ILE A 365 -8.76 -6.14 -12.69
C ILE A 365 -9.85 -7.18 -12.96
N ARG A 366 -10.16 -7.39 -14.25
CA ARG A 366 -10.84 -8.58 -14.70
C ARG A 366 -9.88 -9.72 -14.36
N LEU A 367 -9.81 -10.09 -13.09
CA LEU A 367 -9.63 -11.46 -12.71
C LEU A 367 -10.82 -12.13 -13.37
N ASN A 368 -10.57 -12.77 -14.52
CA ASN A 368 -11.50 -13.75 -15.07
C ASN A 368 -11.72 -14.80 -13.96
N LEU A 369 -12.73 -14.57 -13.13
CA LEU A 369 -13.25 -15.47 -12.12
C LEU A 369 -14.08 -16.60 -12.75
N THR A 370 -13.93 -16.83 -14.06
CA THR A 370 -14.62 -17.87 -14.83
C THR A 370 -13.93 -19.24 -14.82
N THR A 371 -12.92 -19.48 -13.97
CA THR A 371 -12.31 -20.81 -13.80
C THR A 371 -12.35 -21.38 -12.39
N LEU A 372 -13.19 -20.83 -11.49
CA LEU A 372 -13.44 -21.41 -10.16
C LEU A 372 -14.87 -21.92 -9.94
N THR A 373 -15.64 -22.11 -11.02
CA THR A 373 -16.83 -22.96 -11.01
C THR A 373 -16.76 -23.90 -12.22
N GLY A 374 -16.28 -25.11 -11.96
CA GLY A 374 -16.18 -26.21 -12.92
C GLY A 374 -15.75 -27.46 -12.18
#